data_AF-A0A2S8GQM8-F1
#
_entry.id   AF-A0A2S8GQM8-F1
#
_cell.length_a   1.000
_cell.length_b   1.000
_cell.length_c   1.000
_cell.angle_alpha   90.00
_cell.angle_beta   90.00
_cell.angle_gamma   90.00
#
_symmetry.space_group_name_H-M   'P 1'
#
loop_
_entity.id
_entity.type
_entity.pdbx_description
1 polymer ?
#
loop_
_entity_poly.entity_id
_entity_poly.type
_entity_poly.pdbx_seq_one_letter_code
_entity_poly.pdbx_strand_id
1 'polypeptide(L)'
;MRILAALVSSALVLLLVKAYLTVDHSSADAAPHVETLENAAGTFRLELELSFDAGPDRFSENLSGASSVTVRFAGNVLYQTDKPVAAGQKIEIADVGDVIAGRNEFLIEATPQSPGPPLFAKASIYSSEQHEPIAERFVWAPVGSALLSGVANFSTTADSPPSAGETP
;
A
#
# COMPACT_ATOMS: atom_id res chain seq x y z
N MET A 1 -14.68 21.24 52.11
CA MET A 1 -15.20 21.57 50.76
C MET A 1 -14.11 21.68 49.69
N ARG A 2 -12.96 22.32 49.94
CA ARG A 2 -11.86 22.43 48.94
C ARG A 2 -11.31 21.09 48.43
N ILE A 3 -11.14 20.10 49.31
CA ILE A 3 -10.62 18.77 48.96
C ILE A 3 -11.61 17.99 48.05
N LEU A 4 -12.90 18.08 48.33
CA LEU A 4 -13.95 17.49 47.50
C LEU A 4 -13.99 18.11 46.10
N ALA A 5 -13.85 19.43 45.99
CA ALA A 5 -13.79 20.10 44.69
C ALA A 5 -12.56 19.68 43.87
N ALA A 6 -11.40 19.49 44.51
CA ALA A 6 -10.19 19.01 43.84
C ALA A 6 -10.36 17.58 43.31
N LEU A 7 -10.98 16.68 44.09
CA LEU A 7 -11.23 15.29 43.67
C LEU A 7 -12.19 15.21 42.48
N VAL A 8 -13.27 16.01 42.49
CA VAL A 8 -14.23 16.06 41.39
C VAL A 8 -13.57 16.60 40.11
N SER A 9 -12.74 17.64 40.24
CA SER A 9 -11.99 18.21 39.10
C SER A 9 -11.04 17.19 38.48
N SER A 10 -10.25 16.48 39.30
CA SER A 10 -9.33 15.45 38.80
C SER A 10 -10.06 14.29 38.11
N ALA A 11 -11.19 13.84 38.67
CA ALA A 11 -12.00 12.80 38.05
C ALA A 11 -12.55 13.22 36.69
N LEU A 12 -13.01 14.48 36.56
CA LEU A 12 -13.50 15.03 35.30
C LEU A 12 -12.41 15.09 34.22
N VAL A 13 -11.20 15.53 34.58
CA VAL A 13 -10.05 15.60 33.65
C VAL A 13 -9.68 14.20 33.16
N LEU A 14 -9.62 13.21 34.06
CA LEU A 14 -9.32 11.82 33.67
C LEU A 14 -10.39 11.24 32.74
N LEU A 15 -11.66 11.59 32.95
CA LEU A 15 -12.77 11.15 32.11
C LEU A 15 -12.67 11.75 30.70
N LEU A 16 -12.34 13.05 30.60
CA LEU A 16 -12.14 13.74 29.33
C LEU A 16 -10.93 13.19 28.56
N VAL A 17 -9.80 12.95 29.23
CA VAL A 17 -8.62 12.33 28.61
C VAL A 17 -8.94 10.93 28.11
N LYS A 18 -9.65 10.12 28.90
CA LYS A 18 -10.07 8.79 28.47
C LYS A 18 -10.97 8.85 27.24
N ALA A 19 -11.98 9.73 27.26
CA ALA A 19 -12.89 9.93 26.13
C ALA A 19 -12.13 10.35 24.86
N TYR A 20 -11.23 11.32 24.99
CA TYR A 20 -10.36 11.79 23.89
C TYR A 20 -9.53 10.63 23.31
N LEU A 21 -8.88 9.83 24.15
CA LEU A 21 -8.09 8.69 23.70
C LEU A 21 -8.95 7.62 23.00
N THR A 22 -10.17 7.32 23.47
CA THR A 22 -11.07 6.37 22.79
C THR A 22 -11.55 6.88 21.43
N VAL A 23 -11.77 8.19 21.28
CA VAL A 23 -12.18 8.78 20.00
C VAL A 23 -11.02 8.79 19.01
N ASP A 24 -9.80 9.09 19.47
CA ASP A 24 -8.59 9.00 18.64
C ASP A 24 -8.28 7.55 18.24
N HIS A 25 -8.47 6.58 19.13
CA HIS A 25 -8.28 5.15 18.80
C HIS A 25 -9.35 4.60 17.84
N SER A 26 -10.53 5.23 17.79
CA SER A 26 -11.56 4.88 16.80
C SER A 26 -11.25 5.45 15.40
N SER A 27 -10.26 6.35 15.32
CA SER A 27 -9.77 6.96 14.06
C SER A 27 -8.41 6.41 13.63
N ALA A 28 -7.81 5.52 14.43
CA ALA A 28 -6.77 4.63 13.93
C ALA A 28 -7.48 3.61 13.04
N ASP A 29 -7.52 3.92 11.75
CA ASP A 29 -7.87 3.00 10.67
C ASP A 29 -7.51 1.58 11.09
N ALA A 30 -8.52 0.72 11.17
CA ALA A 30 -8.29 -0.70 11.24
C ALA A 30 -7.29 -1.02 10.12
N ALA A 31 -6.07 -1.43 10.49
CA ALA A 31 -5.11 -1.89 9.51
C ALA A 31 -5.85 -2.89 8.60
N PRO A 32 -5.82 -2.70 7.27
CA PRO A 32 -6.64 -3.49 6.36
C PRO A 32 -6.41 -4.96 6.68
N HIS A 33 -7.49 -5.64 7.09
CA HIS A 33 -7.47 -7.06 7.39
C HIS A 33 -6.88 -7.77 6.18
N VAL A 34 -5.74 -8.46 6.39
CA VAL A 34 -5.00 -9.17 5.33
C VAL A 34 -5.72 -10.48 4.94
N GLU A 35 -6.86 -10.77 5.54
CA GLU A 35 -7.84 -11.74 5.06
C GLU A 35 -8.80 -10.93 4.19
N THR A 36 -8.67 -10.88 2.87
CA THR A 36 -9.39 -11.81 2.01
C THR A 36 -9.09 -11.46 0.54
N LEU A 37 -7.95 -11.90 0.00
CA LEU A 37 -7.93 -12.33 -1.42
C LEU A 37 -8.66 -13.67 -1.47
N GLU A 38 -9.94 -13.65 -1.12
CA GLU A 38 -10.81 -14.82 -1.05
C GLU A 38 -11.15 -15.22 -2.48
N ASN A 39 -10.60 -16.36 -2.92
CA ASN A 39 -11.10 -17.16 -4.04
C ASN A 39 -11.21 -16.51 -5.43
N ALA A 40 -10.60 -15.35 -5.68
CA ALA A 40 -10.71 -14.70 -6.99
C ALA A 40 -9.80 -15.38 -8.03
N ALA A 41 -10.28 -16.47 -8.63
CA ALA A 41 -10.00 -16.72 -10.04
C ALA A 41 -10.66 -15.57 -10.82
N GLY A 42 -9.92 -14.51 -11.09
CA GLY A 42 -10.49 -13.27 -11.59
C GLY A 42 -9.44 -12.29 -12.09
N THR A 43 -9.94 -11.25 -12.74
CA THR A 43 -9.09 -10.15 -13.22
C THR A 43 -8.79 -9.20 -12.07
N PHE A 44 -7.51 -8.93 -11.83
CA PHE A 44 -7.05 -7.99 -10.82
C PHE A 44 -6.58 -6.69 -11.44
N ARG A 45 -6.64 -5.64 -10.65
CA ARG A 45 -6.11 -4.32 -10.98
C ARG A 45 -5.17 -3.87 -9.88
N LEU A 46 -4.05 -3.27 -10.28
CA LEU A 46 -3.10 -2.65 -9.36
C LEU A 46 -3.17 -1.14 -9.53
N GLU A 47 -3.33 -0.42 -8.42
CA GLU A 47 -3.16 1.02 -8.34
C GLU A 47 -1.82 1.31 -7.66
N LEU A 48 -1.03 2.19 -8.27
CA LEU A 48 0.25 2.64 -7.72
C LEU A 48 0.20 4.16 -7.51
N GLU A 49 0.57 4.61 -6.32
CA GLU A 49 0.65 6.03 -5.96
C GLU A 49 2.03 6.33 -5.36
N LEU A 50 2.74 7.31 -5.92
CA LEU A 50 4.09 7.68 -5.49
C LEU A 50 4.06 8.87 -4.52
N SER A 51 4.95 8.89 -3.53
CA SER A 51 5.10 10.03 -2.61
C SER A 51 5.89 11.21 -3.20
N PHE A 52 6.37 11.08 -4.44
CA PHE A 52 7.29 12.02 -5.09
C PHE A 52 7.02 12.12 -6.58
N ASP A 53 7.49 13.20 -7.20
CA ASP A 53 7.46 13.36 -8.65
C ASP A 53 8.49 12.45 -9.30
N ALA A 54 8.04 11.49 -10.11
CA ALA A 54 8.88 10.60 -10.88
C ALA A 54 9.10 11.12 -12.31
N GLY A 55 10.24 10.77 -12.89
CA GLY A 55 10.62 11.15 -14.24
C GLY A 55 11.75 10.28 -14.78
N PRO A 56 12.04 10.39 -16.08
CA PRO A 56 13.02 9.54 -16.70
C PRO A 56 14.39 9.79 -16.09
N ASP A 57 15.13 8.71 -15.83
CA ASP A 57 16.47 8.77 -15.26
C ASP A 57 17.43 9.56 -16.17
N ARG A 58 17.81 10.76 -15.72
CA ARG A 58 18.72 11.66 -16.44
C ARG A 58 20.18 11.21 -16.37
N PHE A 59 20.48 10.24 -15.51
CA PHE A 59 21.81 9.66 -15.35
C PHE A 59 21.94 8.29 -16.04
N SER A 60 20.87 7.82 -16.68
CA SER A 60 20.90 6.57 -17.45
C SER A 60 21.83 6.69 -18.65
N GLU A 61 22.65 5.65 -18.88
CA GLU A 61 23.50 5.53 -20.07
C GLU A 61 22.67 5.51 -21.35
N ASN A 62 21.43 4.98 -21.28
CA ASN A 62 20.49 4.97 -22.38
C ASN A 62 19.27 5.85 -22.06
N LEU A 63 19.38 7.15 -22.35
CA LEU A 63 18.30 8.12 -22.18
C LEU A 63 17.02 7.76 -22.96
N SER A 64 17.14 7.04 -24.09
CA SER A 64 15.98 6.61 -24.88
C SER A 64 15.20 5.45 -24.26
N GLY A 65 15.80 4.75 -23.29
CA GLY A 65 15.16 3.67 -22.52
C GLY A 65 14.96 4.03 -21.04
N ALA A 66 15.20 5.28 -20.65
CA ALA A 66 15.09 5.72 -19.26
C ALA A 66 13.62 5.75 -18.82
N SER A 67 13.25 4.80 -17.97
CA SER A 67 11.90 4.72 -17.39
C SER A 67 11.76 5.66 -16.20
N SER A 68 10.59 6.29 -16.09
CA SER A 68 10.15 7.01 -14.89
C SER A 68 9.60 6.05 -13.84
N VAL A 69 8.77 5.10 -14.28
CA VAL A 69 8.14 4.09 -13.43
C VAL A 69 8.07 2.78 -14.21
N THR A 70 8.50 1.69 -13.57
CA THR A 70 8.39 0.33 -14.08
C THR A 70 7.73 -0.53 -13.02
N VAL A 71 6.71 -1.29 -13.41
CA VAL A 71 6.07 -2.30 -12.57
C VAL A 71 6.15 -3.66 -13.26
N ARG A 72 6.69 -4.64 -12.54
CA ARG A 72 6.85 -6.01 -13.01
C ARG A 72 6.11 -6.99 -12.11
N PHE A 73 5.57 -8.03 -12.72
CA PHE A 73 4.94 -9.16 -12.05
C PHE A 73 5.44 -10.46 -12.67
N ALA A 74 5.91 -11.39 -11.84
CA ALA A 74 6.51 -12.66 -12.29
C ALA A 74 7.60 -12.47 -13.38
N GLY A 75 8.38 -11.38 -13.28
CA GLY A 75 9.44 -11.01 -14.23
C GLY A 75 8.96 -10.26 -15.49
N ASN A 76 7.66 -10.26 -15.79
CA ASN A 76 7.08 -9.59 -16.94
C ASN A 76 6.79 -8.11 -16.62
N VAL A 77 7.02 -7.22 -17.58
CA VAL A 77 6.69 -5.80 -17.45
C VAL A 77 5.18 -5.63 -17.64
N LEU A 78 4.48 -5.23 -16.59
CA LEU A 78 3.06 -4.90 -16.65
C LEU A 78 2.83 -3.45 -17.04
N TYR A 79 3.69 -2.56 -16.55
CA TYR A 79 3.61 -1.13 -16.81
C TYR A 79 5.00 -0.54 -16.90
N GLN A 80 5.19 0.34 -17.88
CA GLN A 80 6.40 1.12 -18.04
C GLN A 80 6.03 2.46 -18.67
N THR A 81 6.56 3.55 -18.11
CA THR A 81 6.39 4.89 -18.68
C THR A 81 7.68 5.67 -18.57
N ASP A 82 8.04 6.39 -19.64
CA ASP A 82 9.11 7.38 -19.67
C ASP A 82 8.59 8.80 -19.36
N LYS A 83 7.26 8.97 -19.25
CA LYS A 83 6.63 10.25 -18.94
C LYS A 83 6.72 10.57 -17.45
N PRO A 84 6.86 11.86 -17.09
CA PRO A 84 6.74 12.30 -15.72
C PRO A 84 5.43 11.86 -15.07
N VAL A 85 5.51 11.46 -13.81
CA VAL A 85 4.37 11.09 -12.96
C VAL A 85 4.43 11.97 -11.72
N ALA A 86 3.36 12.70 -11.44
CA ALA A 86 3.33 13.60 -10.29
C ALA A 86 3.17 12.81 -8.97
N ALA A 87 3.67 13.36 -7.87
CA ALA A 87 3.38 12.85 -6.53
C ALA A 87 1.87 12.78 -6.29
N GLY A 88 1.39 11.69 -5.68
CA GLY A 88 -0.03 11.45 -5.42
C GLY A 88 -0.85 11.09 -6.66
N GLN A 89 -0.26 11.08 -7.86
CA GLN A 89 -0.94 10.62 -9.05
C GLN A 89 -1.13 9.10 -8.99
N LYS A 90 -2.36 8.65 -9.16
CA LYS A 90 -2.71 7.23 -9.26
C LYS A 90 -2.39 6.71 -10.66
N ILE A 91 -1.57 5.69 -10.73
CA ILE A 91 -1.29 4.91 -11.93
C ILE A 91 -2.13 3.64 -11.84
N GLU A 92 -3.07 3.50 -12.77
CA GLU A 92 -3.93 2.32 -12.87
C GLU A 92 -3.34 1.31 -13.85
N ILE A 93 -3.09 0.09 -13.37
CA ILE A 93 -2.61 -1.04 -14.16
C ILE A 93 -3.73 -2.08 -14.16
N ALA A 94 -4.52 -2.08 -15.23
CA ALA A 94 -5.57 -3.06 -15.45
C ALA A 94 -5.00 -4.43 -15.84
N ASP A 95 -5.81 -5.47 -15.65
CA ASP A 95 -5.54 -6.83 -16.11
C ASP A 95 -4.18 -7.39 -15.66
N VAL A 96 -3.93 -7.27 -14.36
CA VAL A 96 -2.79 -7.89 -13.69
C VAL A 96 -3.04 -9.41 -13.68
N GLY A 97 -2.63 -10.09 -14.76
CA GLY A 97 -3.02 -11.44 -15.20
C GLY A 97 -3.12 -12.55 -14.14
N ASP A 98 -2.34 -13.63 -14.28
CA ASP A 98 -2.47 -14.86 -13.47
C ASP A 98 -1.94 -14.67 -12.03
N VAL A 99 -2.62 -13.85 -11.23
CA VAL A 99 -2.38 -13.80 -9.78
C VAL A 99 -2.67 -15.17 -9.21
N ILE A 100 -1.64 -15.80 -8.64
CA ILE A 100 -1.71 -17.19 -8.17
C ILE A 100 -2.17 -17.27 -6.73
N ALA A 101 -2.65 -18.46 -6.36
CA ALA A 101 -2.71 -18.96 -4.99
C ALA A 101 -1.37 -18.71 -4.25
N GLY A 102 -1.40 -18.06 -3.08
CA GLY A 102 -0.22 -17.76 -2.27
C GLY A 102 0.41 -16.39 -2.55
N ARG A 103 1.75 -16.31 -2.51
CA ARG A 103 2.50 -15.04 -2.54
C ARG A 103 2.70 -14.54 -3.97
N ASN A 104 2.24 -13.33 -4.24
CA ASN A 104 2.37 -12.59 -5.49
C ASN A 104 3.27 -11.38 -5.27
N GLU A 105 4.32 -11.25 -6.09
CA GLU A 105 5.35 -10.23 -5.93
C GLU A 105 5.33 -9.23 -7.09
N PHE A 106 5.14 -7.97 -6.75
CA PHE A 106 5.22 -6.85 -7.68
C PHE A 106 6.50 -6.08 -7.43
N LEU A 107 7.43 -6.13 -8.38
CA LEU A 107 8.62 -5.29 -8.35
C LEU A 107 8.24 -3.91 -8.89
N ILE A 108 8.41 -2.90 -8.03
CA ILE A 108 8.11 -1.50 -8.34
C ILE A 108 9.44 -0.75 -8.34
N GLU A 109 9.72 -0.11 -9.46
CA GLU A 109 10.90 0.74 -9.64
C GLU A 109 10.44 2.12 -10.11
N ALA A 110 10.93 3.18 -9.48
CA ALA A 110 10.62 4.55 -9.87
C ALA A 110 11.80 5.49 -9.63
N THR A 111 12.01 6.41 -10.56
CA THR A 111 13.11 7.37 -10.52
C THR A 111 12.57 8.76 -10.14
N PRO A 112 12.97 9.32 -8.98
CA PRO A 112 12.57 10.66 -8.59
C PRO A 112 13.20 11.73 -9.50
N GLN A 113 12.43 12.75 -9.88
CA GLN A 113 12.97 13.93 -10.58
C GLN A 113 13.83 14.80 -9.67
N SER A 114 13.48 14.84 -8.39
CA SER A 114 14.23 15.53 -7.34
C SER A 114 14.31 14.60 -6.13
N PRO A 115 15.49 14.06 -5.79
CA PRO A 115 15.61 13.20 -4.62
C PRO A 115 15.34 14.01 -3.34
N GLY A 116 14.26 13.66 -2.64
CA GLY A 116 13.85 14.24 -1.36
C GLY A 116 13.21 13.17 -0.48
N PRO A 117 13.51 13.11 0.82
CA PRO A 117 12.99 12.04 1.68
C PRO A 117 11.58 12.33 2.22
N PRO A 118 10.76 11.29 2.48
CA PRO A 118 10.99 9.88 2.14
C PRO A 118 10.38 9.48 0.78
N LEU A 119 11.13 8.68 0.02
CA LEU A 119 10.66 8.05 -1.22
C LEU A 119 9.91 6.76 -0.88
N PHE A 120 8.61 6.72 -1.15
CA PHE A 120 7.82 5.50 -1.04
C PHE A 120 6.75 5.45 -2.13
N ALA A 121 6.23 4.24 -2.35
CA ALA A 121 5.04 4.02 -3.15
C ALA A 121 4.00 3.24 -2.36
N LYS A 122 2.73 3.63 -2.48
CA LYS A 122 1.59 2.85 -2.04
C LYS A 122 1.10 2.03 -3.24
N ALA A 123 1.01 0.72 -3.06
CA ALA A 123 0.49 -0.22 -4.02
C ALA A 123 -0.79 -0.83 -3.46
N SER A 124 -1.90 -0.65 -4.15
CA SER A 124 -3.23 -1.12 -3.74
C SER A 124 -3.76 -2.09 -4.79
N ILE A 125 -4.13 -3.30 -4.38
CA ILE A 125 -4.67 -4.33 -5.28
C ILE A 125 -6.18 -4.41 -5.15
N TYR A 126 -6.87 -4.49 -6.29
CA TYR A 126 -8.32 -4.55 -6.40
C TYR A 126 -8.72 -5.81 -7.16
N SER A 127 -9.83 -6.42 -6.75
CA SER A 127 -10.58 -7.33 -7.62
C SER A 127 -11.38 -6.49 -8.61
N SER A 128 -11.54 -6.96 -9.84
CA SER A 128 -12.39 -6.33 -10.87
C SER A 128 -13.84 -6.08 -10.42
N GLU A 129 -14.33 -6.86 -9.44
CA GLU A 129 -15.71 -6.73 -8.94
C GLU A 129 -15.85 -5.71 -7.80
N GLN A 130 -14.74 -5.30 -7.17
CA GLN A 130 -14.75 -4.47 -5.97
C GLN A 130 -14.24 -3.05 -6.26
N HIS A 131 -14.87 -2.07 -5.61
CA HIS A 131 -14.47 -0.66 -5.73
C HIS A 131 -13.45 -0.25 -4.65
N GLU A 132 -13.29 -1.06 -3.61
CA GLU A 132 -12.33 -0.87 -2.52
C GLU A 132 -11.10 -1.78 -2.72
N PRO A 133 -9.91 -1.35 -2.28
CA PRO A 133 -8.72 -2.19 -2.39
C PRO A 133 -8.84 -3.39 -1.45
N ILE A 134 -8.55 -4.57 -1.97
CA ILE A 134 -8.49 -5.80 -1.16
C ILE A 134 -7.33 -5.71 -0.17
N ALA A 135 -6.21 -5.14 -0.61
CA ALA A 135 -5.04 -4.95 0.23
C ALA A 135 -4.19 -3.79 -0.27
N GLU A 136 -3.49 -3.17 0.68
CA GLU A 136 -2.53 -2.10 0.42
C GLU A 136 -1.16 -2.45 0.97
N ARG A 137 -0.11 -2.05 0.26
CA ARG A 137 1.29 -2.24 0.65
C ARG A 137 2.09 -0.97 0.38
N PHE A 138 3.06 -0.71 1.24
CA PHE A 138 3.98 0.40 1.08
C PHE A 138 5.37 -0.13 0.76
N VAL A 139 5.95 0.36 -0.33
CA VAL A 139 7.32 0.09 -0.74
C VAL A 139 8.15 1.32 -0.41
N TRP A 140 9.17 1.15 0.41
CA TRP A 140 10.06 2.23 0.84
C TRP A 140 11.40 2.10 0.13
N ALA A 141 11.96 3.22 -0.34
CA ALA A 141 13.32 3.21 -0.83
C ALA A 141 14.30 3.00 0.32
N PRO A 142 15.43 2.29 0.09
CA PRO A 142 16.50 2.25 1.06
C PRO A 142 17.01 3.65 1.42
N VAL A 143 17.47 3.82 2.66
CA VAL A 143 18.03 5.10 3.12
C VAL A 143 19.20 5.52 2.23
N GLY A 144 19.15 6.75 1.72
CA GLY A 144 20.17 7.30 0.82
C GLY A 144 20.08 6.83 -0.63
N SER A 145 19.07 6.02 -0.97
CA SER A 145 18.83 5.62 -2.36
C SER A 145 18.33 6.81 -3.20
N ALA A 146 18.91 6.96 -4.39
CA ALA A 146 18.44 7.91 -5.39
C ALA A 146 17.25 7.39 -6.21
N LEU A 147 16.88 6.12 -6.03
CA LEU A 147 15.79 5.44 -6.73
C LEU A 147 14.89 4.71 -5.73
N LEU A 148 13.60 4.61 -6.05
CA LEU A 148 12.71 3.66 -5.40
C LEU A 148 12.84 2.32 -6.12
N SER A 149 13.22 1.26 -5.40
CA SER A 149 13.15 -0.11 -5.89
C SER A 149 12.79 -1.02 -4.74
N GLY A 150 11.72 -1.80 -4.90
CA GLY A 150 11.27 -2.74 -3.89
C GLY A 150 10.06 -3.53 -4.32
N VAL A 151 9.66 -4.47 -3.46
CA VAL A 151 8.64 -5.46 -3.77
C VAL A 151 7.39 -5.23 -2.92
N ALA A 152 6.24 -5.10 -3.57
CA ALA A 152 4.94 -5.20 -2.92
C ALA A 152 4.45 -6.65 -2.98
N ASN A 153 4.20 -7.24 -1.82
CA ASN A 153 3.75 -8.63 -1.69
C ASN A 153 2.29 -8.70 -1.30
N PHE A 154 1.50 -9.44 -2.10
CA PHE A 154 0.10 -9.75 -1.81
C PHE A 154 -0.07 -11.26 -1.71
N SER A 155 -0.82 -11.71 -0.71
CA SER A 155 -1.06 -13.14 -0.49
C SER A 155 -2.52 -13.47 -0.75
N THR A 156 -2.78 -14.58 -1.43
CA THR A 156 -4.12 -15.15 -1.63
C THR A 156 -4.25 -16.46 -0.84
N THR A 157 -5.41 -16.72 -0.24
CA THR A 157 -5.65 -17.89 0.61
C THR A 157 -6.03 -19.10 -0.26
N ALA A 158 -5.04 -19.92 -0.60
CA ALA A 158 -5.29 -21.30 -1.07
C ALA A 158 -4.96 -22.36 0.00
N ASP A 159 -4.46 -21.94 1.16
CA ASP A 159 -3.89 -22.81 2.19
C ASP A 159 -4.62 -22.78 3.54
N SER A 160 -5.86 -22.28 3.59
CA SER A 160 -6.71 -22.58 4.75
C SER A 160 -7.26 -24.00 4.55
N PRO A 161 -6.77 -25.02 5.28
CA PRO A 161 -7.47 -26.30 5.30
C PRO A 161 -8.93 -26.03 5.71
N PRO A 162 -9.91 -26.73 5.13
CA PRO A 162 -11.31 -26.55 5.51
C PRO A 162 -11.40 -26.61 7.03
N SER A 163 -11.99 -25.57 7.62
CA SER A 163 -12.21 -25.52 9.06
C SER A 163 -12.91 -26.81 9.46
N ALA A 164 -12.21 -27.64 10.24
CA ALA A 164 -12.74 -28.90 10.73
C ALA A 164 -13.84 -28.58 11.73
N GLY A 165 -15.07 -28.37 11.25
CA GLY A 165 -16.16 -27.91 12.10
C GLY A 165 -17.56 -27.96 11.47
N GLU A 166 -17.71 -27.96 10.15
CA GLU A 166 -19.02 -28.15 9.52
C GLU A 166 -19.14 -29.56 8.95
N THR A 167 -19.56 -30.47 9.82
CA THR A 167 -20.32 -31.66 9.41
C THR A 167 -21.81 -31.36 9.57
N PRO A 168 -22.66 -31.82 8.62
CA PRO A 168 -24.11 -31.61 8.64
C PRO A 168 -24.82 -32.33 9.79
#